data_AF-A0A955VKG5-F1
#
_entry.id   AF-A0A955VKG5-F1
#
_cell.length_a   1.000
_cell.length_b   1.000
_cell.length_c   1.000
_cell.angle_alpha   90.00
_cell.angle_beta   90.00
_cell.angle_gamma   90.00
#
_symmetry.space_group_name_H-M   'P 1'
#
loop_
_entity.id
_entity.type
_entity.pdbx_description
1 polymer ?
#
loop_
_entity_poly.entity_id
_entity_poly.type
_entity_poly.pdbx_seq_one_letter_code
_entity_poly.pdbx_strand_id
1 'polypeptide(L)'
;MVTTDAAKALAIDGALGRIEEKYLADLFVLSGDTAQPYLSLVLARPQSVRLVMIDGKVLYGDKSLEDAKSYDNCDTLDICGRQRFLCVALPDTNNKLNQSYQTIVNNINTALTDKQFPSIAPLTNCAP
;
A
#
# COMPACT_ATOMS: atom_id res chain seq x y z
N MET A 1 4.46 11.87 -14.89
CA MET A 1 3.98 12.43 -13.61
C MET A 1 3.51 11.28 -12.70
N VAL A 2 3.45 11.49 -11.38
CA VAL A 2 3.21 10.54 -10.26
C VAL A 2 4.15 9.34 -10.07
N THR A 3 4.75 8.80 -11.13
CA THR A 3 5.77 7.74 -11.03
C THR A 3 7.14 8.24 -11.50
N THR A 4 7.45 8.19 -12.80
CA THR A 4 8.77 8.53 -13.35
C THR A 4 9.26 9.93 -12.96
N ASP A 5 8.40 10.95 -13.03
CA ASP A 5 8.80 12.31 -12.70
C ASP A 5 9.00 12.50 -11.19
N ALA A 6 8.25 11.78 -10.36
CA ALA A 6 8.46 11.78 -8.90
C ALA A 6 9.77 11.08 -8.54
N ALA A 7 10.08 9.96 -9.21
CA ALA A 7 11.36 9.26 -9.05
C ALA A 7 12.55 10.15 -9.46
N LYS A 8 12.42 10.90 -10.58
CA LYS A 8 13.44 11.86 -11.01
C LYS A 8 13.61 13.00 -10.01
N ALA A 9 12.52 13.55 -9.50
CA ALA A 9 12.56 14.63 -8.51
C ALA A 9 13.26 14.22 -7.20
N LEU A 10 13.19 12.93 -6.85
CA LEU A 10 13.85 12.34 -5.69
C LEU A 10 15.23 11.73 -6.02
N ALA A 11 15.71 11.82 -7.26
CA ALA A 11 16.94 11.20 -7.75
C ALA A 11 17.03 9.67 -7.51
N ILE A 12 15.90 8.98 -7.63
CA ILE A 12 15.76 7.52 -7.51
C ILE A 12 15.23 6.86 -8.79
N ASP A 13 15.22 7.59 -9.91
CA ASP A 13 14.75 7.13 -11.21
C ASP A 13 15.65 6.09 -11.88
N GLY A 14 16.82 5.78 -11.29
CA GLY A 14 17.64 4.62 -11.67
C GLY A 14 17.15 3.28 -11.13
N ALA A 15 16.15 3.26 -10.24
CA ALA A 15 15.61 2.05 -9.62
C ALA A 15 14.08 1.97 -9.59
N LEU A 16 13.38 3.12 -9.61
CA LEU A 16 11.92 3.19 -9.45
C LEU A 16 11.23 4.05 -10.51
N GLY A 17 9.90 3.91 -10.57
CA GLY A 17 9.02 4.79 -11.35
C GLY A 17 8.83 4.38 -12.81
N ARG A 18 9.35 3.21 -13.22
CA ARG A 18 9.22 2.61 -14.55
C ARG A 18 9.12 1.10 -14.45
N ILE A 19 8.50 0.48 -15.46
CA ILE A 19 8.47 -0.98 -15.64
C ILE A 19 9.49 -1.32 -16.72
N GLU A 20 10.74 -1.48 -16.32
CA GLU A 20 11.88 -1.74 -17.20
C GLU A 20 12.84 -2.72 -16.51
N GLU A 21 13.65 -3.43 -17.29
CA GLU A 21 14.66 -4.34 -16.72
C GLU A 21 15.61 -3.59 -15.77
N LYS A 22 16.03 -4.26 -14.69
CA LYS A 22 16.90 -3.74 -13.61
C LYS A 22 16.24 -2.75 -12.65
N TYR A 23 14.96 -2.41 -12.84
CA TYR A 23 14.18 -1.66 -11.85
C TYR A 23 13.61 -2.61 -10.80
N LEU A 24 13.34 -2.09 -9.60
CA LEU A 24 12.64 -2.84 -8.58
C LEU A 24 11.20 -3.11 -9.04
N ALA A 25 10.67 -4.27 -8.68
CA ALA A 25 9.30 -4.66 -9.03
C ALA A 25 8.28 -3.99 -8.09
N ASP A 26 8.22 -2.66 -8.16
CA ASP A 26 7.27 -1.80 -7.46
C ASP A 26 6.05 -1.57 -8.36
N LEU A 27 5.05 -2.43 -8.21
CA LEU A 27 3.89 -2.51 -9.09
C LEU A 27 2.60 -2.49 -8.29
N PHE A 28 1.52 -2.01 -8.92
CA PHE A 28 0.18 -2.18 -8.40
C PHE A 28 -0.78 -2.61 -9.50
N VAL A 29 -1.82 -3.32 -9.10
CA VAL A 29 -2.91 -3.75 -9.98
C VAL A 29 -4.16 -2.99 -9.60
N LEU A 30 -4.90 -2.49 -10.58
CA LEU A 30 -6.17 -1.81 -10.40
C LEU A 30 -7.30 -2.53 -11.16
N SER A 31 -8.50 -2.48 -10.63
CA SER A 31 -9.72 -2.83 -11.37
C SER A 31 -10.24 -1.62 -12.14
N GLY A 32 -10.73 -1.84 -13.35
CA GLY A 32 -11.33 -0.82 -14.18
C GLY A 32 -11.86 -1.38 -15.50
N ASP A 33 -12.33 -0.50 -16.38
CA ASP A 33 -12.71 -0.83 -17.75
C ASP A 33 -11.45 -1.08 -18.59
N THR A 34 -11.28 -2.31 -19.06
CA THR A 34 -10.15 -2.72 -19.90
C THR A 34 -10.23 -2.19 -21.32
N ALA A 35 -11.41 -1.77 -21.79
CA ALA A 35 -11.56 -1.06 -23.05
C ALA A 35 -11.08 0.41 -22.94
N GLN A 36 -11.04 0.96 -21.72
CA GLN A 36 -10.58 2.32 -21.44
C GLN A 36 -9.59 2.36 -20.27
N PRO A 37 -8.41 1.71 -20.41
CA PRO A 37 -7.50 1.47 -19.29
C PRO A 37 -6.91 2.77 -18.71
N TYR A 38 -6.58 3.76 -19.56
CA TYR A 38 -6.03 5.04 -19.11
C TYR A 38 -7.08 5.88 -18.37
N LEU A 39 -8.33 5.90 -18.84
CA LEU A 39 -9.40 6.59 -18.14
C LEU A 39 -9.67 5.93 -16.79
N SER A 40 -9.68 4.59 -16.76
CA SER A 40 -9.82 3.81 -15.54
C SER A 40 -8.72 4.11 -14.53
N LEU A 41 -7.47 4.28 -14.98
CA LEU A 41 -6.35 4.67 -14.13
C LEU A 41 -6.54 6.09 -13.56
N VAL A 42 -6.96 7.06 -14.37
CA VAL A 42 -7.17 8.45 -13.93
C VAL A 42 -8.34 8.56 -12.93
N LEU A 43 -9.39 7.77 -13.12
CA LEU A 43 -10.58 7.76 -12.26
C LEU A 43 -10.47 6.80 -11.07
N ALA A 44 -9.36 6.07 -10.94
CA ALA A 44 -9.18 5.08 -9.88
C ALA A 44 -9.26 5.74 -8.49
N ARG A 45 -10.03 5.13 -7.59
CA ARG A 45 -10.06 5.46 -6.16
C ARG A 45 -9.22 4.42 -5.40
N PRO A 46 -8.82 4.65 -4.13
CA PRO A 46 -8.07 3.67 -3.34
C PRO A 46 -8.71 2.26 -3.32
N GLN A 47 -10.04 2.19 -3.31
CA GLN A 47 -10.81 0.94 -3.40
C GLN A 47 -10.64 0.16 -4.72
N SER A 48 -10.20 0.81 -5.79
CA SER A 48 -9.94 0.19 -7.10
C SER A 48 -8.58 -0.50 -7.17
N VAL A 49 -7.63 -0.16 -6.28
CA VAL A 49 -6.37 -0.89 -6.15
C VAL A 49 -6.70 -2.28 -5.66
N ARG A 50 -6.22 -3.33 -6.33
CA ARG A 50 -6.47 -4.76 -6.06
C ARG A 50 -5.28 -5.44 -5.41
N LEU A 51 -4.07 -4.99 -5.73
CA LEU A 51 -2.81 -5.56 -5.26
C LEU A 51 -1.71 -4.51 -5.33
N VAL A 52 -0.79 -4.51 -4.36
CA VAL A 52 0.43 -3.70 -4.36
C VAL A 52 1.61 -4.60 -4.02
N MET A 53 2.65 -4.45 -4.82
CA MET A 53 3.92 -5.13 -4.72
C MET A 53 5.04 -4.10 -4.55
N ILE A 54 5.97 -4.37 -3.64
CA ILE A 54 7.17 -3.56 -3.43
C ILE A 54 8.37 -4.50 -3.47
N ASP A 55 9.34 -4.22 -4.34
CA ASP A 55 10.52 -5.03 -4.56
C ASP A 55 10.19 -6.51 -4.79
N GLY A 56 9.18 -6.77 -5.62
CA GLY A 56 8.74 -8.13 -5.94
C GLY A 56 7.90 -8.80 -4.84
N LYS A 57 7.71 -8.15 -3.68
CA LYS A 57 6.96 -8.70 -2.55
C LYS A 57 5.55 -8.15 -2.53
N VAL A 58 4.57 -9.04 -2.53
CA VAL A 58 3.14 -8.68 -2.46
C VAL A 58 2.81 -8.39 -1.00
N LEU A 59 2.55 -7.12 -0.70
CA LEU A 59 2.33 -6.63 0.66
C LEU A 59 0.88 -6.25 0.95
N TYR A 60 0.09 -5.95 -0.07
CA TYR A 60 -1.29 -5.55 0.09
C TYR A 60 -2.12 -6.06 -1.06
N GLY A 61 -3.36 -6.46 -0.78
CA GLY A 61 -4.29 -6.81 -1.84
C GLY A 61 -5.63 -7.29 -1.34
N ASP A 62 -6.50 -7.63 -2.28
CA ASP A 62 -7.79 -8.27 -2.01
C ASP A 62 -7.62 -9.60 -1.29
N LYS A 63 -8.57 -9.92 -0.40
CA LYS A 63 -8.64 -11.24 0.23
C LYS A 63 -8.64 -12.40 -0.79
N SER A 64 -9.22 -12.20 -1.97
CA SER A 64 -9.21 -13.22 -3.04
C SER A 64 -7.84 -13.49 -3.66
N LEU A 65 -6.85 -12.64 -3.39
CA LEU A 65 -5.47 -12.75 -3.89
C LEU A 65 -4.49 -13.10 -2.77
N GLU A 66 -4.98 -13.58 -1.63
CA GLU A 66 -4.16 -13.84 -0.44
C GLU A 66 -3.08 -14.90 -0.70
N ASP A 67 -3.31 -15.87 -1.59
CA ASP A 67 -2.29 -16.86 -1.99
C ASP A 67 -1.06 -16.25 -2.65
N ALA A 68 -1.15 -15.00 -3.13
CA ALA A 68 -0.02 -14.28 -3.71
C ALA A 68 0.84 -13.55 -2.68
N LYS A 69 0.44 -13.51 -1.40
CA LYS A 69 1.15 -12.77 -0.34
C LYS A 69 2.59 -13.30 -0.18
N SER A 70 3.53 -12.40 0.07
CA SER A 70 4.94 -12.78 0.28
C SER A 70 5.30 -13.09 1.73
N TYR A 71 4.38 -12.86 2.67
CA TYR A 71 4.56 -13.06 4.10
C TYR A 71 3.34 -13.78 4.68
N ASP A 72 3.54 -14.64 5.68
CA ASP A 72 2.44 -15.38 6.29
C ASP A 72 1.65 -14.55 7.30
N ASN A 73 2.34 -13.68 8.02
CA ASN A 73 1.85 -12.82 9.10
C ASN A 73 1.27 -11.50 8.58
N CYS A 74 0.17 -11.58 7.85
CA CYS A 74 -0.54 -10.40 7.34
C CYS A 74 -1.82 -10.13 8.13
N ASP A 75 -2.08 -8.85 8.38
CA ASP A 75 -3.32 -8.37 8.97
C ASP A 75 -4.44 -8.42 7.93
N THR A 76 -5.67 -8.65 8.38
CA THR A 76 -6.87 -8.47 7.56
C THR A 76 -7.50 -7.12 7.87
N LEU A 77 -7.76 -6.33 6.84
CA LEU A 77 -8.38 -5.01 6.93
C LEU A 77 -9.69 -4.98 6.15
N ASP A 78 -10.67 -4.22 6.65
CA ASP A 78 -11.84 -3.84 5.87
C ASP A 78 -11.67 -2.41 5.35
N ILE A 79 -11.58 -2.28 4.02
CA ILE A 79 -11.52 -0.99 3.34
C ILE A 79 -12.80 -0.81 2.53
N CYS A 80 -13.72 -0.01 3.07
CA CYS A 80 -15.01 0.31 2.47
C CYS A 80 -15.86 -0.92 2.11
N GLY A 81 -15.95 -1.89 3.03
CA GLY A 81 -16.72 -3.13 2.86
C GLY A 81 -15.99 -4.20 2.05
N ARG A 82 -14.70 -4.01 1.76
CA ARG A 82 -13.86 -4.97 1.02
C ARG A 82 -12.74 -5.46 1.92
N GLN A 83 -12.72 -6.77 2.13
CA GLN A 83 -11.65 -7.42 2.88
C GLN A 83 -10.35 -7.42 2.08
N ARG A 84 -9.28 -6.96 2.72
CA ARG A 84 -7.92 -6.86 2.21
C ARG A 84 -6.95 -7.54 3.16
N PHE A 85 -5.84 -8.03 2.64
CA PHE A 85 -4.69 -8.38 3.45
C PHE A 85 -3.67 -7.24 3.42
N LEU A 86 -2.93 -7.06 4.52
CA LEU A 86 -1.83 -6.11 4.66
C LEU A 86 -0.68 -6.77 5.43
N CYS A 87 0.48 -6.87 4.80
CA CYS A 87 1.68 -7.49 5.35
C CYS A 87 2.68 -6.40 5.73
N VAL A 88 2.61 -5.91 6.97
CA VAL A 88 3.54 -4.88 7.51
C VAL A 88 4.47 -5.43 8.59
N ALA A 89 4.08 -6.52 9.25
CA ALA A 89 4.89 -7.16 10.26
C ALA A 89 6.00 -8.00 9.60
N LEU A 90 7.25 -7.74 9.96
CA LEU A 90 8.43 -8.48 9.56
C LEU A 90 8.95 -9.35 10.72
N PRO A 91 9.68 -10.44 10.44
CA PRO A 91 10.22 -11.34 11.46
C PRO A 91 11.49 -10.77 12.13
N ASP A 92 11.49 -9.48 12.51
CA ASP A 92 12.59 -8.84 13.22
C ASP A 92 12.11 -8.30 14.57
N THR A 93 12.70 -8.83 15.64
CA THR A 93 12.34 -8.54 17.03
C THR A 93 13.26 -7.51 17.69
N ASN A 94 14.33 -7.07 17.03
CA ASN A 94 15.26 -6.09 17.58
C ASN A 94 14.78 -4.65 17.40
N ASN A 95 13.70 -4.46 16.66
CA ASN A 95 13.11 -3.17 16.31
C ASN A 95 11.58 -3.26 16.34
N LYS A 96 10.91 -2.23 15.83
CA LYS A 96 9.44 -2.16 15.78
C LYS A 96 8.84 -2.80 14.52
N LEU A 97 9.62 -3.54 13.74
CA LEU A 97 9.14 -4.09 12.47
C LEU A 97 8.25 -5.32 12.65
N ASN A 98 8.25 -5.98 13.82
CA ASN A 98 7.34 -7.10 14.12
C ASN A 98 5.93 -6.70 14.59
N GLN A 99 5.54 -5.44 14.43
CA GLN A 99 4.26 -4.92 14.92
C GLN A 99 3.13 -5.11 13.88
N SER A 100 1.93 -5.45 14.36
CA SER A 100 0.73 -5.42 13.51
C SER A 100 0.35 -3.99 13.14
N TYR A 101 -0.43 -3.84 12.07
CA TYR A 101 -1.00 -2.57 11.63
C TYR A 101 -1.73 -1.85 12.78
N GLN A 102 -2.55 -2.58 13.55
CA GLN A 102 -3.30 -1.97 14.66
C GLN A 102 -2.36 -1.43 15.74
N THR A 103 -1.29 -2.16 16.08
CA THR A 103 -0.29 -1.69 17.05
C THR A 103 0.44 -0.46 16.52
N ILE A 104 0.81 -0.43 15.24
CA ILE A 104 1.45 0.72 14.60
C ILE A 104 0.54 1.96 14.68
N VAL A 105 -0.72 1.83 14.29
CA VAL A 105 -1.72 2.92 14.34
C VAL A 105 -1.90 3.44 15.76
N ASN A 106 -2.02 2.55 16.74
CA ASN A 106 -2.17 2.94 18.14
C ASN A 106 -0.94 3.71 18.64
N ASN A 107 0.26 3.20 18.36
CA ASN A 107 1.52 3.85 18.75
C ASN A 107 1.64 5.26 18.16
N ILE A 108 1.28 5.43 16.88
CA ILE A 108 1.33 6.73 16.21
C ILE A 108 0.28 7.69 16.81
N ASN A 109 -0.95 7.23 17.02
CA ASN A 109 -2.01 8.08 17.60
C ASN A 109 -1.71 8.51 19.03
N THR A 110 -1.14 7.63 19.86
CA THR A 110 -0.66 7.99 21.19
C THR A 110 0.41 9.07 21.10
N ALA A 111 1.43 8.88 20.25
CA ALA A 111 2.52 9.84 20.10
C ALA A 111 2.04 11.21 19.55
N LEU A 112 1.06 11.23 18.64
CA LEU A 112 0.48 12.48 18.13
C LEU A 112 -0.35 13.20 19.20
N THR A 113 -1.18 12.46 19.95
CA THR A 113 -2.02 13.02 21.02
C THR A 113 -1.16 13.62 22.13
N ASP A 114 -0.07 12.94 22.53
CA ASP A 114 0.89 13.43 23.52
C ASP A 114 1.55 14.76 23.09
N LYS A 115 1.65 15.00 21.78
CA LYS A 115 2.19 16.22 21.18
C LYS A 115 1.11 17.22 20.75
N GLN A 116 -0.15 16.99 21.14
CA GLN A 116 -1.31 17.82 20.78
C GLN A 116 -1.54 17.96 19.27
N PHE A 117 -1.08 16.98 18.48
CA PHE A 117 -1.41 16.88 17.06
C PHE A 117 -2.73 16.12 16.87
N PRO A 118 -3.47 16.39 15.77
CA PRO A 118 -4.61 15.57 15.38
C PRO A 118 -4.21 14.10 15.20
N SER A 119 -5.15 13.19 15.48
CA SER A 119 -4.98 11.78 15.15
C SER A 119 -4.80 11.57 13.65
N ILE A 120 -4.23 10.42 13.26
CA ILE A 120 -4.14 10.07 11.85
C ILE A 120 -5.51 10.08 11.20
N ALA A 121 -5.60 10.69 10.01
CA ALA A 121 -6.81 10.64 9.20
C ALA A 121 -7.11 9.17 8.80
N PRO A 122 -8.39 8.79 8.62
CA PRO A 122 -8.72 7.48 8.12
C PRO A 122 -8.09 7.25 6.74
N LEU A 123 -7.59 6.04 6.50
CA LEU A 123 -6.89 5.66 5.26
C LEU A 123 -7.69 5.97 3.99
N THR A 124 -9.02 5.96 4.08
CA THR A 124 -9.90 6.28 2.96
C THR A 124 -11.21 6.87 3.47
N ASN A 125 -11.72 7.86 2.75
CA ASN A 125 -13.09 8.33 2.93
C ASN A 125 -14.02 7.42 2.13
N CYS A 126 -14.73 6.53 2.83
CA CYS A 126 -15.71 5.61 2.21
C CYS A 126 -17.05 6.28 1.88
N ALA A 127 -17.16 7.62 1.96
CA ALA A 127 -18.32 8.34 1.45
C ALA A 127 -18.45 8.11 -0.07
N PRO A 128 -19.69 7.89 -0.58
CA PRO A 128 -19.94 7.60 -1.99
C PRO A 128 -19.47 8.71 -2.94
#